data_AF-A0A3Q0JDP1-F1
#
_entry.id   AF-A0A3Q0JDP1-F1
#
_cell.length_a   1.000
_cell.length_b   1.000
_cell.length_c   1.000
_cell.angle_alpha   90.00
_cell.angle_beta   90.00
_cell.angle_gamma   90.00
#
_symmetry.space_group_name_H-M   'P 1'
#
loop_
_entity.id
_entity.type
_entity.pdbx_description
1 polymer ?
#
loop_
_entity_poly.entity_id
_entity_poly.type
_entity_poly.pdbx_seq_one_letter_code
_entity_poly.pdbx_strand_id
1 'polypeptide(L)'
;MLDHVISILPHERQILLYSATFPLTVKNFMEKHLKDPYEINLMEELTLKGVTQYYAFVQERQKVHCLNTLFSKLQINQSIIFCNSTQRVELLAKKITELGYCCYYIHARMAQAHRNRVFHDFRSGLCRNLVCSASN
;
A
#
# COMPACT_ATOMS: atom_id res chain seq x y z
N MET A 1 -0.03 27.10 7.58
CA MET A 1 -1.42 26.80 8.00
C MET A 1 -1.46 26.17 9.40
N LEU A 2 -0.80 25.02 9.64
CA LEU A 2 -0.75 24.42 10.99
C LEU A 2 -0.15 25.33 12.05
N ASP A 3 0.95 26.05 11.74
CA ASP A 3 1.58 26.99 12.68
C ASP A 3 0.61 28.04 13.23
N HIS A 4 -0.32 28.52 12.39
CA HIS A 4 -1.32 29.50 12.80
C HIS A 4 -2.36 28.88 13.73
N VAL A 5 -2.84 27.67 13.41
CA VAL A 5 -3.76 26.92 14.28
C VAL A 5 -3.11 26.63 15.64
N ILE A 6 -1.83 26.27 15.67
CA ILE A 6 -1.11 26.04 16.92
C ILE A 6 -0.96 27.34 17.70
N SER A 7 -0.72 28.48 17.03
CA SER A 7 -0.57 29.77 17.73
C SER A 7 -1.82 30.22 18.49
N ILE A 8 -3.03 29.81 18.06
CA ILE A 8 -4.29 30.17 18.73
C ILE A 8 -4.74 29.17 19.79
N LEU A 9 -4.11 27.99 19.86
CA LEU A 9 -4.40 26.99 20.88
C LEU A 9 -3.71 27.35 22.22
N PRO A 10 -4.19 26.83 23.37
CA PRO A 10 -3.60 27.10 24.69
C PRO A 10 -2.11 26.75 24.75
N HIS A 11 -1.32 27.54 25.48
CA HIS A 11 0.14 27.32 25.61
C HIS A 11 0.47 25.91 26.10
N GLU A 12 -0.23 25.44 27.13
CA GLU A 12 -0.16 24.06 27.58
C GLU A 12 -1.15 23.19 26.81
N ARG A 13 -0.61 22.23 26.05
CA ARG A 13 -1.39 21.35 25.20
C ARG A 13 -0.65 20.03 25.00
N GLN A 14 -1.41 18.96 24.75
CA GLN A 14 -0.86 17.70 24.28
C GLN A 14 -1.05 17.60 22.76
N ILE A 15 0.01 17.23 22.04
CA ILE A 15 -0.06 16.98 20.60
C ILE A 15 0.28 15.51 20.37
N LEU A 16 -0.65 14.81 19.72
CA LEU A 16 -0.44 13.44 19.23
C LEU A 16 -0.22 13.53 17.71
N LEU A 17 0.99 13.21 17.27
CA LEU A 17 1.36 13.20 15.86
C LEU A 17 1.44 11.75 15.36
N TYR A 18 0.68 11.44 14.32
CA TYR A 18 0.72 10.14 13.64
C TYR A 18 1.21 10.35 12.22
N SER A 19 2.28 9.65 11.83
CA SER A 19 2.81 9.72 10.47
C SER A 19 3.19 8.34 9.95
N ALA A 20 2.85 8.08 8.69
CA ALA A 20 3.26 6.88 7.96
C ALA A 20 4.62 7.04 7.26
N THR A 21 5.17 8.25 7.23
CA THR A 21 6.51 8.56 6.68
C THR A 21 7.17 9.67 7.50
N PHE A 22 8.49 9.79 7.43
CA PHE A 22 9.23 10.84 8.17
C PHE A 22 10.03 11.74 7.21
N PRO A 23 9.36 12.52 6.32
CA PRO A 23 10.04 13.51 5.51
C PRO A 23 10.54 14.68 6.39
N LEU A 24 11.51 15.45 5.87
CA LEU A 24 12.12 16.57 6.59
C LEU A 24 11.09 17.60 7.10
N THR A 25 9.97 17.78 6.39
CA THR A 25 8.87 18.66 6.80
C THR A 25 8.19 18.21 8.09
N VAL A 26 8.01 16.90 8.28
CA VAL A 26 7.46 16.33 9.52
C VAL A 26 8.46 16.49 10.66
N LYS A 27 9.74 16.22 10.40
CA LYS A 27 10.82 16.43 11.39
C LYS A 27 10.87 17.87 11.87
N ASN A 28 10.88 18.84 10.96
CA ASN A 28 10.89 20.26 11.29
C ASN A 28 9.64 20.68 12.08
N PHE A 29 8.48 20.09 11.77
CA PHE A 29 7.25 20.33 12.53
C PHE A 29 7.35 19.79 13.95
N MET A 30 7.88 18.57 14.13
CA MET A 30 8.08 17.96 15.45
C MET A 30 9.00 18.81 16.31
N GLU A 31 10.17 19.20 15.78
CA GLU A 31 11.16 20.01 16.50
C GLU A 31 10.60 21.39 16.91
N LYS A 32 9.69 21.96 16.10
CA LYS A 32 9.12 23.28 16.35
C LYS A 32 7.98 23.26 17.37
N HIS A 33 7.16 22.20 17.39
CA HIS A 33 5.87 22.22 18.09
C HIS A 33 5.71 21.16 19.18
N LEU A 34 6.49 20.09 19.18
CA LEU A 34 6.44 19.06 20.21
C LEU A 34 7.46 19.35 21.32
N LYS A 35 7.00 19.33 22.57
CA LYS A 35 7.87 19.47 23.75
C LYS A 35 8.12 18.08 24.33
N ASP A 36 9.37 17.63 24.27
CA ASP A 36 9.83 16.32 24.78
C ASP A 36 8.91 15.14 24.38
N PRO A 37 8.72 14.88 23.06
CA PRO A 37 7.80 13.86 22.60
C PRO A 37 8.31 12.44 22.89
N TYR A 38 7.42 11.57 23.36
CA TYR A 38 7.69 10.14 23.37
C TYR A 38 7.55 9.56 21.95
N GLU A 39 8.66 9.14 21.35
CA GLU A 39 8.67 8.61 19.99
C GLU A 39 8.42 7.09 20.00
N ILE A 40 7.40 6.68 19.25
CA ILE A 40 7.11 5.27 18.98
C ILE A 40 7.35 5.04 17.49
N ASN A 41 8.56 4.61 17.15
CA ASN A 41 8.89 4.24 15.78
C ASN A 41 8.68 2.73 15.59
N LEU A 42 7.54 2.38 14.99
CA LEU A 42 7.21 1.00 14.59
C LEU A 42 7.60 0.72 13.13
N MET A 43 8.22 1.68 12.44
CA MET A 43 8.73 1.44 11.10
C MET A 43 10.07 0.74 11.22
N GLU A 44 10.10 -0.53 10.83
CA GLU A 44 11.32 -1.08 10.26
C GLU A 44 11.62 -0.20 9.03
N GLU A 45 12.85 0.30 8.89
CA GLU A 45 13.30 0.77 7.57
C GLU A 45 12.87 -0.30 6.57
N LEU A 46 12.12 0.08 5.53
CA LEU A 46 11.74 -0.84 4.47
C LEU A 46 13.03 -1.25 3.74
N THR A 47 13.77 -2.18 4.32
CA THR A 47 14.98 -2.69 3.71
C THR A 47 14.54 -3.63 2.61
N LEU A 48 15.00 -3.40 1.40
CA LEU A 48 14.85 -4.36 0.29
C LEU A 48 15.76 -5.59 0.49
N LYS A 49 16.29 -5.78 1.70
CA LYS A 49 17.22 -6.85 2.06
C LYS A 49 16.49 -8.18 1.97
N GLY A 50 16.98 -9.06 1.10
CA GLY A 50 16.35 -10.34 0.81
C GLY A 50 15.27 -10.29 -0.28
N VAL A 51 14.96 -9.12 -0.85
CA VAL A 51 14.04 -8.99 -1.99
C VAL A 51 14.84 -8.92 -3.29
N THR A 52 14.76 -9.97 -4.11
CA THR A 52 15.34 -9.97 -5.46
C THR A 52 14.42 -9.22 -6.42
N GLN A 53 14.95 -8.21 -7.10
CA GLN A 53 14.20 -7.34 -7.98
C GLN A 53 14.54 -7.59 -9.44
N TYR A 54 13.51 -7.66 -10.27
CA TYR A 54 13.63 -7.84 -11.71
C TYR A 54 12.73 -6.83 -12.43
N TYR A 55 13.10 -6.51 -13.66
CA TYR A 55 12.23 -5.80 -14.59
C TYR A 55 12.05 -6.61 -15.86
N ALA A 56 10.90 -6.45 -16.50
CA ALA A 56 10.63 -6.99 -17.83
C ALA A 56 10.22 -5.83 -18.73
N PHE A 57 10.83 -5.75 -19.91
CA PHE A 57 10.39 -4.79 -20.92
C PHE A 57 9.19 -5.36 -21.67
N VAL A 58 8.00 -4.77 -21.47
CA VAL A 58 6.73 -5.32 -21.97
C VAL A 58 5.84 -4.20 -22.51
N GLN A 59 5.29 -4.39 -23.72
CA GLN A 59 4.26 -3.49 -24.23
C GLN A 59 2.94 -3.68 -23.48
N GLU A 60 2.11 -2.64 -23.43
CA GLU A 60 0.84 -2.68 -22.67
C GLU A 60 -0.04 -3.88 -23.02
N ARG A 61 -0.20 -4.18 -24.32
CA ARG A 61 -0.99 -5.32 -24.83
C ARG A 61 -0.45 -6.69 -24.39
N GLN A 62 0.83 -6.78 -24.04
CA GLN A 62 1.51 -8.01 -23.67
C GLN A 62 1.53 -8.24 -22.15
N LYS A 63 1.18 -7.23 -21.32
CA LYS A 63 1.29 -7.33 -19.85
C LYS A 63 0.51 -8.49 -19.26
N VAL A 64 -0.72 -8.72 -19.70
CA VAL A 64 -1.56 -9.82 -19.19
C VAL A 64 -0.97 -11.19 -19.57
N HIS A 65 -0.44 -11.32 -20.79
CA HIS A 65 0.21 -12.54 -21.24
C HIS A 65 1.52 -12.81 -20.49
N CYS A 66 2.33 -11.77 -20.27
CA CYS A 66 3.55 -11.84 -19.48
C CYS A 66 3.24 -12.26 -18.03
N LEU A 67 2.21 -11.66 -17.41
CA LEU A 67 1.77 -12.03 -16.06
C LEU A 67 1.32 -13.49 -15.99
N ASN A 68 0.54 -13.97 -16.96
CA ASN A 68 0.13 -15.38 -17.01
C ASN A 68 1.35 -16.32 -17.10
N THR A 69 2.36 -15.94 -17.89
CA THR A 69 3.62 -16.70 -17.99
C THR A 69 4.35 -16.76 -16.66
N LEU A 70 4.38 -15.65 -15.90
CA LEU A 70 4.96 -15.61 -14.55
C LEU A 70 4.19 -16.53 -13.59
N PHE A 71 2.86 -16.50 -13.62
CA PHE A 71 2.03 -17.41 -12.82
C PHE A 71 2.28 -18.89 -13.12
N SER A 72 2.54 -19.24 -14.38
CA SER A 72 2.83 -20.64 -14.75
C SER A 72 4.26 -21.08 -14.43
N LYS A 73 5.24 -20.17 -14.46
CA LYS A 73 6.66 -20.51 -14.27
C LYS A 73 7.15 -20.40 -12.84
N LEU A 74 6.53 -19.56 -12.03
CA LEU A 74 6.95 -19.29 -10.66
C LEU A 74 6.14 -20.10 -9.66
N GLN A 75 6.81 -20.67 -8.65
CA GLN A 75 6.15 -21.28 -7.50
C GLN A 75 5.74 -20.18 -6.51
N ILE A 76 4.58 -19.57 -6.75
CA ILE A 76 4.06 -18.45 -5.96
C ILE A 76 3.20 -18.98 -4.83
N ASN A 77 3.50 -18.69 -3.57
CA ASN A 77 2.57 -18.99 -2.47
C ASN A 77 1.36 -18.03 -2.51
N GLN A 78 1.63 -16.75 -2.29
CA GLN A 78 0.69 -15.63 -2.50
C GLN A 78 1.36 -14.51 -3.30
N SER A 79 0.58 -13.75 -4.07
CA SER A 79 1.08 -12.59 -4.82
C SER A 79 0.22 -11.35 -4.62
N ILE A 80 0.88 -10.19 -4.69
CA ILE A 80 0.24 -8.87 -4.73
C ILE A 80 0.64 -8.20 -6.04
N ILE A 81 -0.34 -7.69 -6.77
CA ILE A 81 -0.13 -7.03 -8.07
C ILE A 81 -0.63 -5.59 -7.97
N PHE A 82 0.28 -4.64 -8.14
CA PHE A 82 -0.03 -3.23 -8.08
C PHE A 82 -0.42 -2.66 -9.45
N CYS A 83 -1.48 -1.85 -9.46
CA CYS A 83 -1.95 -1.10 -10.62
C CYS A 83 -2.03 0.40 -10.30
N ASN A 84 -1.82 1.25 -11.31
CA ASN A 84 -1.78 2.70 -11.12
C ASN A 84 -3.17 3.37 -11.05
N SER A 85 -4.27 2.63 -11.27
CA SER A 85 -5.62 3.20 -11.18
C SER A 85 -6.64 2.15 -10.72
N THR A 86 -7.71 2.61 -10.08
CA THR A 86 -8.77 1.74 -9.57
C THR A 86 -9.46 0.95 -10.69
N GLN A 87 -9.67 1.59 -11.85
CA GLN A 87 -10.24 0.92 -13.03
C GLN A 87 -9.36 -0.23 -13.53
N ARG A 88 -8.03 -0.06 -13.50
CA ARG A 88 -7.09 -1.11 -13.91
C ARG A 88 -7.06 -2.26 -12.92
N VAL A 89 -7.24 -1.98 -11.62
CA VAL A 89 -7.36 -3.01 -10.58
C VAL A 89 -8.54 -3.93 -10.90
N GLU A 90 -9.72 -3.37 -11.13
CA GLU A 90 -10.93 -4.14 -11.44
C GLU A 90 -10.79 -4.94 -12.76
N LEU A 91 -10.31 -4.29 -13.82
CA LEU A 91 -10.12 -4.93 -15.13
C LEU A 91 -9.11 -6.08 -15.07
N LEU A 92 -7.99 -5.89 -14.37
CA LEU A 92 -6.97 -6.93 -14.23
C LEU A 92 -7.47 -8.08 -13.37
N ALA A 93 -8.14 -7.80 -12.25
CA ALA A 93 -8.73 -8.82 -11.40
C ALA A 93 -9.73 -9.69 -12.19
N LYS A 94 -10.61 -9.06 -12.99
CA LYS A 94 -11.52 -9.79 -13.88
C LYS A 94 -10.78 -10.71 -14.85
N LYS A 95 -9.76 -10.20 -15.55
CA LYS A 95 -8.96 -11.00 -16.50
C LYS A 95 -8.23 -12.16 -15.84
N ILE A 96 -7.67 -11.94 -14.65
CA ILE A 96 -6.97 -13.00 -13.90
C ILE A 96 -7.97 -14.11 -13.50
N THR A 97 -9.17 -13.74 -13.06
CA THR A 97 -10.24 -14.69 -12.75
C THR A 97 -10.71 -15.45 -13.98
N GLU A 98 -10.87 -14.78 -15.13
CA GLU A 98 -11.20 -15.42 -16.42
C GLU A 98 -10.14 -16.42 -16.90
N LEU A 99 -8.86 -16.19 -16.54
CA LEU A 99 -7.76 -17.13 -16.80
C LEU A 99 -7.73 -18.32 -15.82
N GLY A 100 -8.66 -18.39 -14.87
CA GLY A 100 -8.80 -19.50 -13.92
C GLY A 100 -8.02 -19.33 -12.61
N TYR A 101 -7.44 -18.16 -12.35
CA TYR A 101 -6.74 -17.90 -11.10
C TYR A 101 -7.67 -17.25 -10.08
N CYS A 102 -7.66 -17.76 -8.84
CA CYS A 102 -8.36 -17.12 -7.74
C CYS A 102 -7.71 -15.76 -7.42
N CYS A 103 -8.50 -14.69 -7.43
CA CYS A 103 -8.00 -13.33 -7.20
C CYS A 103 -9.01 -12.46 -6.44
N TYR A 104 -8.54 -11.75 -5.43
CA TYR A 104 -9.24 -10.62 -4.84
C TYR A 104 -8.71 -9.28 -5.37
N TYR A 105 -9.45 -8.20 -5.10
CA TYR A 105 -8.96 -6.86 -5.38
C TYR A 105 -9.31 -5.84 -4.30
N ILE A 106 -8.45 -4.83 -4.13
CA ILE A 106 -8.64 -3.71 -3.20
C ILE A 106 -8.25 -2.40 -3.90
N HIS A 107 -9.11 -1.38 -3.83
CA HIS A 107 -8.74 -0.03 -4.28
C HIS A 107 -9.41 1.07 -3.46
N ALA A 108 -8.88 2.29 -3.54
CA ALA A 108 -9.27 3.42 -2.68
C ALA A 108 -10.77 3.80 -2.75
N ARG A 109 -11.46 3.54 -3.86
CA ARG A 109 -12.91 3.79 -4.01
C ARG A 109 -13.83 2.80 -3.27
N MET A 110 -13.29 1.71 -2.70
CA MET A 110 -14.09 0.77 -1.92
C MET A 110 -14.30 1.28 -0.50
N ALA A 111 -15.47 1.02 0.08
CA ALA A 111 -15.71 1.29 1.48
C ALA A 111 -14.66 0.59 2.36
N GLN A 112 -14.18 1.26 3.41
CA GLN A 112 -13.11 0.75 4.26
C GLN A 112 -13.44 -0.64 4.84
N ALA A 113 -14.68 -0.89 5.23
CA ALA A 113 -15.12 -2.19 5.74
C ALA A 113 -14.92 -3.33 4.71
N HIS A 114 -15.19 -3.09 3.43
CA HIS A 114 -14.93 -4.06 2.37
C HIS A 114 -13.43 -4.28 2.15
N ARG A 115 -12.63 -3.21 2.19
CA ARG A 115 -11.17 -3.32 2.08
C ARG A 115 -10.58 -4.17 3.21
N ASN A 116 -11.02 -3.94 4.45
CA ASN A 116 -10.59 -4.70 5.61
C ASN A 116 -10.96 -6.18 5.49
N ARG A 117 -12.20 -6.48 5.07
CA ARG A 117 -12.64 -7.86 4.85
C ARG A 117 -11.76 -8.58 3.84
N VAL A 118 -11.57 -8.00 2.65
CA VAL A 118 -10.73 -8.60 1.60
C VAL A 118 -9.29 -8.77 2.07
N PHE A 119 -8.75 -7.82 2.84
CA PHE A 119 -7.42 -7.92 3.42
C PHE A 119 -7.31 -9.09 4.41
N HIS A 120 -8.29 -9.28 5.29
CA HIS A 120 -8.31 -10.40 6.22
C HIS A 120 -8.48 -11.75 5.51
N ASP A 121 -9.35 -11.83 4.51
CA ASP A 121 -9.58 -13.04 3.71
C ASP A 121 -8.30 -13.41 2.92
N PHE A 122 -7.62 -12.42 2.34
CA PHE A 122 -6.32 -12.65 1.68
C PHE A 122 -5.24 -13.07 2.67
N ARG A 123 -5.12 -12.40 3.82
CA ARG A 123 -4.10 -12.72 4.85
C ARG A 123 -4.29 -14.11 5.44
N SER A 124 -5.52 -14.61 5.50
CA SER A 124 -5.83 -15.97 5.97
C SER A 124 -5.61 -17.06 4.89
N GLY A 125 -5.21 -16.67 3.67
CA GLY A 125 -4.90 -17.61 2.60
C GLY A 125 -6.11 -18.09 1.79
N LEU A 126 -7.28 -17.47 1.96
CA LEU A 126 -8.48 -17.82 1.18
C LEU A 126 -8.33 -17.52 -0.32
N CYS A 127 -7.36 -16.67 -0.66
CA CYS A 127 -7.02 -16.35 -2.04
C CYS A 127 -5.50 -16.22 -2.21
N ARG A 128 -5.00 -16.68 -3.37
CA ARG A 128 -3.56 -16.62 -3.69
C ARG A 128 -3.12 -15.30 -4.29
N ASN A 129 -4.03 -14.53 -4.91
CA ASN A 129 -3.65 -13.31 -5.64
C ASN A 129 -4.48 -12.11 -5.16
N LEU A 130 -3.82 -10.98 -4.95
CA LEU A 130 -4.47 -9.71 -4.63
C LEU A 130 -4.05 -8.63 -5.62
N VAL A 131 -4.99 -8.06 -6.36
CA VAL A 131 -4.74 -6.88 -7.21
C VAL A 131 -5.10 -5.63 -6.43
N CYS A 132 -4.21 -4.64 -6.34
CA CYS A 132 -4.52 -3.42 -5.63
C CYS A 132 -3.96 -2.15 -6.26
N SER A 133 -4.54 -1.00 -5.91
CA SER A 133 -3.99 0.29 -6.28
C SER A 133 -2.90 0.66 -5.30
N ALA A 134 -1.71 1.01 -5.79
CA ALA A 134 -0.70 1.65 -4.94
C ALA A 134 -1.29 2.97 -4.41
N SER A 135 -1.16 3.17 -3.10
CA SER A 135 -1.55 4.44 -2.47
C SER A 135 -0.44 5.42 -2.80
N ASN A 136 -0.65 6.29 -3.78
CA ASN A 136 0.11 7.54 -3.84
C ASN A 136 -0.57 8.56 -2.94
#